data_AF-A0A2N1MMR3-F1
#
_entry.id   AF-A0A2N1MMR3-F1
#
_cell.length_a   1.000
_cell.length_b   1.000
_cell.length_c   1.000
_cell.angle_alpha   90.00
_cell.angle_beta   90.00
_cell.angle_gamma   90.00
#
_symmetry.space_group_name_H-M   'P 1'
#
loop_
_entity.id
_entity.type
_entity.pdbx_description
1 polymer ?
#
loop_
_entity_poly.entity_id
_entity_poly.type
_entity_poly.pdbx_seq_one_letter_code
_entity_poly.pdbx_strand_id
1 'polypeptide(L)'
;MNEFLSEEIPFNDIPHDEFLAIKICKGLRQTISKDVPKLLADLIIKCWDAEIKNRPTTKELYQVLKKWYDEIEDIEDNHEDHEDHEDNKDNSEIWSQIKECDKIREEKFRNRSNEDKSKNFKTHPQAIYTSRLLNFKNLPKSVNSSDLSSFQFSLDANYTTQSTSTNPISECLDVQLSELELNEICQDSEHSNK
;
A
#
# COMPACT_ATOMS: atom_id res chain seq x y z
N MET A 1 2.70 -0.14 -1.52
CA MET A 1 2.87 0.73 -0.31
C MET A 1 2.63 -0.05 0.96
N ASN A 2 1.40 -0.49 1.27
CA ASN A 2 1.13 -1.15 2.57
C ASN A 2 2.01 -2.38 2.84
N GLU A 3 2.11 -3.32 1.90
CA GLU A 3 2.97 -4.52 2.01
C GLU A 3 4.44 -4.19 2.35
N PHE A 4 5.00 -3.15 1.72
CA PHE A 4 6.38 -2.72 1.96
C PHE A 4 6.55 -2.16 3.37
N LEU A 5 5.55 -1.42 3.87
CA LEU A 5 5.60 -0.75 5.17
C LEU A 5 5.29 -1.70 6.32
N SER A 6 4.44 -2.71 6.10
CA SER A 6 4.08 -3.70 7.11
C SER A 6 5.02 -4.91 7.12
N GLU A 7 5.78 -5.13 6.05
CA GLU A 7 6.49 -6.41 5.78
C GLU A 7 5.52 -7.62 5.81
N GLU A 8 4.22 -7.38 5.56
CA GLU A 8 3.18 -8.39 5.56
C GLU A 8 2.57 -8.55 4.17
N ILE A 9 2.55 -9.78 3.68
CA ILE A 9 1.94 -10.12 2.40
C ILE A 9 0.40 -10.00 2.51
N PRO A 10 -0.25 -9.21 1.64
CA PRO A 10 -1.69 -9.10 1.54
C PRO A 10 -2.46 -10.43 1.58
N PHE A 11 -3.33 -10.60 2.57
CA PHE A 11 -4.30 -11.72 2.64
C PHE A 11 -3.66 -13.12 2.50
N ASN A 12 -2.45 -13.29 3.03
CA ASN A 12 -1.61 -14.46 2.80
C ASN A 12 -2.10 -15.77 3.40
N ASP A 13 -3.03 -15.71 4.34
CA ASP A 13 -3.53 -16.83 5.09
C ASP A 13 -4.85 -17.39 4.53
N ILE A 14 -5.41 -16.75 3.49
CA ILE A 14 -6.71 -17.09 2.91
C ILE A 14 -6.68 -17.35 1.40
N PRO A 15 -7.64 -18.12 0.86
CA PRO A 15 -7.81 -18.26 -0.59
C PRO A 15 -8.07 -16.92 -1.28
N HIS A 16 -7.49 -16.73 -2.47
CA HIS A 16 -7.84 -15.59 -3.33
C HIS A 16 -9.01 -15.97 -4.24
N ASP A 17 -10.21 -16.09 -3.67
CA ASP A 17 -11.42 -16.50 -4.37
C ASP A 17 -12.51 -15.41 -4.40
N GLU A 18 -13.71 -15.78 -4.85
CA GLU A 18 -14.87 -14.89 -4.91
C GLU A 18 -15.28 -14.39 -3.52
N PHE A 19 -15.10 -15.19 -2.47
CA PHE A 19 -15.45 -14.80 -1.11
C PHE A 19 -14.52 -13.70 -0.60
N LEU A 20 -13.22 -13.78 -0.88
CA LEU A 20 -12.30 -12.69 -0.57
C LEU A 20 -12.67 -11.42 -1.34
N ALA A 21 -12.99 -11.54 -2.63
CA ALA A 21 -13.41 -10.38 -3.44
C ALA A 21 -14.67 -9.70 -2.84
N ILE A 22 -15.67 -10.49 -2.43
CA ILE A 22 -16.88 -9.97 -1.76
C ILE A 22 -16.53 -9.28 -0.44
N LYS A 23 -15.63 -9.85 0.37
CA LYS A 23 -15.18 -9.22 1.62
C LYS A 23 -14.51 -7.88 1.36
N ILE A 24 -13.65 -7.78 0.35
CA ILE A 24 -12.98 -6.53 -0.05
C ILE A 24 -14.01 -5.49 -0.51
N CYS A 25 -14.99 -5.88 -1.33
CA CYS A 25 -16.10 -4.99 -1.71
C CYS A 25 -16.91 -4.54 -0.50
N LYS A 26 -17.05 -5.37 0.54
CA LYS A 26 -17.71 -5.01 1.81
C LYS A 26 -16.84 -4.22 2.79
N GLY A 27 -15.67 -3.75 2.36
CA GLY A 27 -14.82 -2.88 3.16
C GLY A 27 -13.71 -3.60 3.95
N LEU A 28 -13.46 -4.89 3.68
CA LEU A 28 -12.24 -5.54 4.19
C LEU A 28 -11.01 -4.85 3.56
N ARG A 29 -10.11 -4.38 4.42
CA ARG A 29 -8.82 -3.80 4.07
C ARG A 29 -7.75 -4.41 4.97
N GLN A 30 -6.50 -4.35 4.53
CA GLN A 30 -5.39 -4.74 5.39
C GLN A 30 -5.27 -3.74 6.54
N THR A 31 -4.80 -4.22 7.69
CA THR A 31 -4.45 -3.37 8.80
C THR A 31 -3.22 -2.55 8.43
N ILE A 32 -3.27 -1.24 8.65
CA ILE A 32 -2.09 -0.38 8.61
C ILE A 32 -1.53 -0.35 10.02
N SER A 33 -0.25 -0.67 10.20
CA SER A 33 0.37 -0.61 11.53
C SER A 33 0.32 0.81 12.08
N LYS A 34 0.16 0.93 13.40
CA LYS A 34 0.23 2.22 14.09
C LYS A 34 1.60 2.88 14.02
N ASP A 35 2.63 2.11 13.67
CA ASP A 35 4.00 2.63 13.49
C ASP A 35 4.23 3.21 12.10
N VAL A 36 3.27 3.07 11.17
CA VAL A 36 3.37 3.73 9.86
C VAL A 36 3.13 5.22 10.05
N PRO A 37 3.97 6.11 9.47
CA PRO A 37 3.73 7.56 9.49
C PRO A 37 2.30 7.88 9.06
N LYS A 38 1.63 8.78 9.77
CA LYS A 38 0.24 9.16 9.48
C LYS A 38 0.07 9.63 8.04
N LEU A 39 1.01 10.42 7.51
CA LEU A 39 1.03 10.85 6.10
C LEU A 39 0.97 9.68 5.12
N LEU A 40 1.73 8.60 5.37
CA LEU A 40 1.71 7.39 4.55
C LEU A 40 0.43 6.58 4.75
N ALA A 41 -0.05 6.46 5.99
CA ALA A 41 -1.30 5.79 6.30
C ALA A 41 -2.48 6.46 5.59
N ASP A 42 -2.58 7.78 5.66
CA ASP A 42 -3.60 8.59 4.99
C ASP A 42 -3.51 8.44 3.46
N LEU A 43 -2.31 8.39 2.90
CA LEU A 43 -2.10 8.15 1.46
C LEU A 43 -2.55 6.74 1.03
N ILE A 44 -2.20 5.71 1.79
CA ILE A 44 -2.68 4.33 1.56
C ILE A 44 -4.21 4.30 1.60
N ILE A 45 -4.80 4.98 2.60
CA ILE A 45 -6.25 5.07 2.76
C ILE A 45 -6.91 5.72 1.55
N LYS A 46 -6.31 6.79 1.04
CA LYS A 46 -6.79 7.47 -0.15
C LYS A 46 -6.70 6.60 -1.41
N CYS A 47 -5.63 5.81 -1.58
CA CYS A 47 -5.43 4.94 -2.73
C CYS A 47 -6.49 3.85 -2.89
N TRP A 48 -7.04 3.32 -1.79
CA TRP A 48 -8.01 2.22 -1.81
C TRP A 48 -9.44 2.63 -1.42
N ASP A 49 -9.76 3.93 -1.52
CA ASP A 49 -11.10 4.46 -1.29
C ASP A 49 -12.11 3.75 -2.22
N ALA A 50 -13.28 3.41 -1.69
CA ALA A 50 -14.34 2.78 -2.45
C ALA A 50 -14.84 3.65 -3.59
N GLU A 51 -14.85 4.98 -3.43
CA GLU A 51 -15.27 5.92 -4.46
C GLU A 51 -14.08 6.35 -5.32
N ILE A 52 -14.16 6.06 -6.62
CA ILE A 52 -13.06 6.24 -7.59
C ILE A 52 -12.55 7.69 -7.61
N LYS A 53 -13.46 8.66 -7.53
CA LYS A 53 -13.15 10.10 -7.53
C LYS A 53 -12.30 10.57 -6.34
N ASN A 54 -12.24 9.80 -5.26
CA ASN A 54 -11.42 10.13 -4.09
C ASN A 54 -10.01 9.56 -4.20
N ARG A 55 -9.78 8.60 -5.10
CA ARG A 55 -8.47 7.99 -5.30
C ARG A 55 -7.56 8.97 -6.04
N PRO A 56 -6.28 9.08 -5.64
CA PRO A 56 -5.32 9.80 -6.43
C PRO A 56 -5.11 9.08 -7.77
N THR A 57 -4.95 9.85 -8.82
CA THR A 57 -4.35 9.38 -10.07
C THR A 57 -2.88 9.02 -9.83
N THR A 58 -2.30 8.22 -10.74
CA THR A 58 -0.88 7.90 -10.69
C THR A 58 -0.01 9.16 -10.72
N LYS A 59 -0.42 10.19 -11.48
CA LYS A 59 0.27 11.48 -11.57
C LYS A 59 0.25 12.23 -10.23
N GLU A 60 -0.91 12.33 -9.58
CA GLU A 60 -1.02 12.96 -8.27
C GLU A 60 -0.22 12.20 -7.20
N LEU A 61 -0.26 10.86 -7.24
CA LEU A 61 0.51 10.02 -6.33
C LEU A 61 2.02 10.25 -6.50
N TYR A 62 2.50 10.29 -7.74
CA TYR A 62 3.91 10.59 -8.04
C TYR A 62 4.32 11.97 -7.53
N GLN A 63 3.51 13.00 -7.78
CA GLN A 63 3.80 14.36 -7.32
C GLN A 63 3.88 14.47 -5.80
N VAL A 64 3.00 13.79 -5.08
CA VAL A 64 3.04 13.73 -3.61
C VAL A 64 4.33 13.06 -3.13
N LEU A 65 4.67 11.89 -3.68
CA LEU A 65 5.88 11.15 -3.29
C LEU A 65 7.17 11.89 -3.66
N LYS A 66 7.21 12.57 -4.82
CA LYS A 66 8.35 13.37 -5.26
C LYS A 66 8.55 14.57 -4.33
N LYS A 67 7.50 15.33 -4.05
CA LYS A 67 7.56 16.47 -3.12
C LYS A 67 8.13 16.05 -1.75
N TRP A 68 7.70 14.90 -1.25
CA TRP A 68 8.19 14.36 0.00
C TRP A 68 9.67 13.98 -0.06
N TYR A 69 10.12 13.40 -1.17
CA TYR A 69 11.52 13.09 -1.40
C TYR A 69 12.36 14.37 -1.43
N ASP A 70 11.96 15.37 -2.22
CA ASP A 70 12.66 16.65 -2.35
C ASP A 70 12.76 17.38 -0.99
N GLU A 71 11.68 17.39 -0.19
CA GLU A 71 11.69 17.97 1.16
C GLU A 71 12.66 17.26 2.12
N ILE A 72 12.88 15.96 1.96
CA ILE A 72 13.82 15.19 2.78
C ILE A 72 15.26 15.46 2.33
N GLU A 73 15.49 15.44 1.01
CA GLU A 73 16.81 15.72 0.41
C GLU A 73 17.31 17.11 0.80
N ASP A 74 16.45 18.14 0.68
CA ASP A 74 16.77 19.51 1.12
C ASP A 74 17.17 19.55 2.61
N ILE A 75 16.52 18.75 3.45
CA ILE A 75 16.78 18.69 4.90
C ILE A 75 18.08 17.94 5.22
N GLU A 76 18.52 17.02 4.37
CA GLU A 76 19.76 16.25 4.52
C GLU A 76 20.97 17.02 3.97
N ASP A 77 20.85 17.69 2.83
CA ASP A 77 21.94 18.46 2.20
C ASP A 77 22.36 19.68 3.03
N ASN A 78 21.45 20.26 3.82
CA ASN A 78 21.76 21.38 4.73
C ASN A 78 22.53 20.96 6.01
N HIS A 79 23.00 19.70 6.13
CA HIS A 79 23.76 19.21 7.30
C HIS A 79 25.27 19.40 7.24
N GLU A 80 25.88 19.77 6.10
CA GLU A 80 27.35 19.73 5.99
C GLU A 80 28.10 20.95 6.58
N ASP A 81 27.47 22.12 6.82
CA ASP A 81 28.26 23.35 7.02
C ASP A 81 28.01 24.23 8.28
N HIS A 82 27.02 24.03 9.16
CA HIS A 82 26.90 24.89 10.37
C HIS A 82 26.25 24.23 11.59
N GLU A 83 26.98 24.15 12.71
CA GLU A 83 26.57 23.58 14.02
C GLU A 83 25.45 24.36 14.76
N ASP A 84 24.95 25.49 14.25
CA ASP A 84 24.16 26.46 15.03
C ASP A 84 22.71 26.70 14.53
N HIS A 85 22.14 25.88 13.65
CA HIS A 85 20.76 26.10 13.14
C HIS A 85 19.82 24.89 13.32
N GLU A 86 19.51 24.58 14.58
CA GLU A 86 18.57 23.50 14.98
C GLU A 86 17.09 23.84 14.71
N ASP A 87 16.75 25.12 14.51
CA ASP A 87 15.38 25.61 14.68
C ASP A 87 14.41 25.41 13.48
N ASN A 88 14.87 25.00 12.30
CA ASN A 88 14.00 24.93 11.10
C ASN A 88 13.65 23.51 10.60
N LYS A 89 14.36 22.48 11.10
CA LYS A 89 14.20 21.08 10.67
C LYS A 89 12.97 20.39 11.30
N ASP A 90 12.59 20.80 12.50
CA ASP A 90 11.43 20.26 13.21
C ASP A 90 10.08 20.83 12.71
N ASN A 91 10.10 21.79 11.78
CA ASN A 91 8.88 22.39 11.21
C ASN A 91 8.26 21.57 10.06
N SER A 92 9.03 20.64 9.45
CA SER A 92 8.50 19.78 8.39
C SER A 92 7.67 18.64 8.99
N GLU A 93 6.38 18.60 8.65
CA GLU A 93 5.46 17.55 9.11
C GLU A 93 5.92 16.16 8.63
N ILE A 94 6.50 16.05 7.44
CA ILE A 94 6.97 14.77 6.93
C ILE A 94 8.23 14.29 7.66
N TRP A 95 9.20 15.19 7.85
CA TRP A 95 10.45 14.84 8.53
C TRP A 95 10.20 14.43 9.97
N SER A 96 9.35 15.16 10.68
CA SER A 96 8.98 14.85 12.07
C SER A 96 8.32 13.48 12.20
N GLN A 97 7.41 13.11 11.28
CA GLN A 97 6.80 11.78 11.28
C GLN A 97 7.80 10.66 10.94
N ILE A 98 8.69 10.87 9.97
CA ILE A 98 9.72 9.87 9.60
C ILE A 98 10.67 9.64 10.79
N LYS A 99 11.20 10.71 11.38
CA LYS A 99 12.10 10.66 12.53
C LYS A 99 11.49 9.89 13.70
N GLU A 100 10.20 10.07 13.95
CA GLU A 100 9.50 9.35 15.02
C GLU A 100 9.34 7.86 14.69
N CYS A 101 8.98 7.53 13.45
CA CYS A 101 8.88 6.15 13.00
C CYS A 101 10.22 5.41 13.03
N ASP A 102 11.32 6.07 12.69
CA ASP A 102 12.67 5.49 12.80
C ASP A 102 13.05 5.19 14.25
N LYS A 103 12.72 6.06 15.21
CA LYS A 103 12.93 5.77 16.64
C LYS A 103 12.16 4.52 17.08
N ILE A 104 10.87 4.43 16.72
CA ILE A 104 10.03 3.28 17.06
C ILE A 104 10.62 2.00 16.44
N ARG A 105 11.07 2.07 15.19
CA ARG A 105 11.71 0.97 14.49
C ARG A 105 12.97 0.52 15.20
N GLU A 106 13.87 1.43 15.55
CA GLU A 106 15.10 1.15 16.30
C GLU A 106 14.82 0.51 17.66
N GLU A 107 13.84 1.01 18.42
CA GLU A 107 13.41 0.40 19.68
C GLU A 107 12.90 -1.04 19.48
N LYS A 108 12.10 -1.28 18.44
CA LYS A 108 11.64 -2.63 18.10
C LYS A 108 12.79 -3.55 17.72
N PHE A 109 13.75 -3.07 16.95
CA PHE A 109 14.94 -3.86 16.59
C PHE A 109 15.78 -4.23 17.80
N ARG A 110 15.98 -3.30 18.75
CA ARG A 110 16.71 -3.57 20.00
C ARG A 110 16.01 -4.60 20.88
N ASN A 111 14.68 -4.62 20.87
CA ASN A 111 13.87 -5.54 21.68
C ASN A 111 13.57 -6.88 20.99
N ARG A 112 14.00 -7.07 19.74
CA ARG A 112 13.70 -8.29 18.95
C ARG A 112 14.59 -9.45 19.40
N SER A 113 13.96 -10.54 19.86
CA SER A 113 14.68 -11.79 20.16
C SER A 113 15.18 -12.48 18.88
N ASN A 114 16.23 -13.30 18.98
CA ASN A 114 16.81 -13.98 17.82
C ASN A 114 15.86 -14.98 17.11
N GLU A 115 14.74 -15.36 17.72
CA GLU A 115 13.75 -16.29 17.14
C GLU A 115 12.90 -15.65 16.02
N ASP A 116 12.81 -14.32 15.96
CA ASP A 116 12.01 -13.62 14.93
C ASP A 116 12.71 -13.46 13.57
N LYS A 117 13.94 -13.95 13.42
CA LYS A 117 14.80 -13.69 12.25
C LYS A 117 14.50 -14.54 11.01
N SER A 118 13.65 -15.57 11.09
CA SER A 118 13.24 -16.36 9.93
C SER A 118 11.78 -16.77 9.98
N LYS A 119 10.87 -15.81 9.84
CA LYS A 119 9.48 -16.15 9.50
C LYS A 119 9.47 -16.56 8.03
N ASN A 120 9.53 -17.86 7.77
CA ASN A 120 9.19 -18.38 6.45
C ASN A 120 7.75 -17.93 6.14
N PHE A 121 7.58 -17.10 5.11
CA PHE A 121 6.27 -16.63 4.69
C PHE A 121 5.48 -17.80 4.11
N LYS A 122 4.71 -18.48 4.96
CA LYS A 122 3.81 -19.55 4.53
C LYS A 122 2.53 -18.90 4.03
N THR A 123 2.33 -18.94 2.72
CA THR A 123 1.09 -18.51 2.09
C THR A 123 0.10 -19.67 2.01
N HIS A 124 -1.18 -19.34 1.96
CA HIS A 124 -2.25 -20.28 1.69
C HIS A 124 -2.04 -20.88 0.28
N PRO A 125 -2.21 -22.20 0.06
CA PRO A 125 -1.97 -22.81 -1.25
C PRO A 125 -2.82 -22.26 -2.40
N GLN A 126 -3.92 -21.59 -2.08
CA GLN A 126 -4.84 -20.94 -3.03
C GLN A 126 -4.71 -19.41 -3.04
N ALA A 127 -3.72 -18.84 -2.34
CA ALA A 127 -3.35 -17.44 -2.48
C ALA A 127 -2.53 -17.28 -3.76
N ILE A 128 -2.90 -16.30 -4.58
CA ILE A 128 -2.29 -16.05 -5.90
C ILE A 128 -1.81 -14.61 -5.96
N TYR A 129 -0.49 -14.43 -6.08
CA TYR A 129 0.20 -13.14 -6.16
C TYR A 129 0.73 -12.81 -7.55
N THR A 130 0.50 -13.71 -8.50
CA THR A 130 0.76 -13.47 -9.92
C THR A 130 -0.49 -12.93 -10.59
N SER A 131 -0.31 -12.18 -11.68
CA SER A 131 -1.41 -11.65 -12.47
C SER A 131 -2.33 -12.78 -12.97
N ARG A 132 -3.65 -12.57 -12.84
CA ARG A 132 -4.69 -13.44 -13.38
C ARG A 132 -5.97 -12.67 -13.60
N LEU A 133 -6.83 -13.17 -14.49
CA LEU A 133 -8.15 -12.62 -14.69
C LEU A 133 -9.04 -12.89 -13.46
N LEU A 134 -9.65 -11.82 -12.90
CA LEU A 134 -10.67 -11.93 -11.87
C LEU A 134 -12.05 -11.93 -12.53
N ASN A 135 -12.65 -13.11 -12.66
CA ASN A 135 -13.97 -13.29 -13.26
C ASN A 135 -15.01 -13.68 -12.20
N PHE A 136 -15.29 -12.76 -11.28
CA PHE A 136 -16.33 -12.92 -10.27
C PHE A 136 -17.58 -12.15 -10.71
N LYS A 137 -18.71 -12.86 -10.84
CA LYS A 137 -19.96 -12.26 -11.30
C LYS A 137 -20.72 -11.72 -10.09
N ASN A 138 -21.42 -10.59 -10.24
CA ASN A 138 -22.31 -10.04 -9.21
C ASN A 138 -21.63 -9.59 -7.90
N LEU A 139 -20.42 -9.01 -7.98
CA LEU A 139 -19.80 -8.40 -6.79
C LEU A 139 -20.66 -7.23 -6.26
N PRO A 140 -20.76 -7.06 -4.93
CA PRO A 140 -21.51 -5.95 -4.35
C PRO A 140 -20.80 -4.62 -4.59
N LYS A 141 -21.53 -3.50 -4.43
CA LYS A 141 -20.92 -2.16 -4.48
C LYS A 141 -19.83 -2.07 -3.40
N SER A 142 -18.66 -1.55 -3.79
CA SER A 142 -17.57 -1.29 -2.86
C SER A 142 -17.99 -0.27 -1.80
N VAL A 143 -17.63 -0.53 -0.54
CA VAL A 143 -17.79 0.41 0.57
C VAL A 143 -16.45 0.60 1.29
N ASN A 144 -16.27 1.78 1.87
CA ASN A 144 -15.13 2.04 2.74
C ASN A 144 -15.25 1.24 4.03
N SER A 145 -14.12 0.90 4.64
CA SER A 145 -14.09 0.21 5.93
C SER A 145 -14.75 1.12 6.97
N SER A 146 -15.86 0.66 7.58
CA SER A 146 -16.59 1.44 8.58
C SER A 146 -16.00 1.34 9.99
N ASP A 147 -15.10 0.39 10.23
CA ASP A 147 -14.35 0.26 11.47
C ASP A 147 -13.15 -0.68 11.28
N LEU A 148 -11.95 -0.20 11.64
CA LEU A 148 -10.67 -0.93 11.62
C LEU A 148 -10.60 -2.13 12.60
N SER A 149 -11.72 -2.54 13.20
CA SER A 149 -11.79 -3.54 14.27
C SER A 149 -12.79 -4.69 14.04
N SER A 150 -13.65 -4.67 13.03
CA SER A 150 -14.84 -5.54 13.02
C SER A 150 -14.96 -6.47 11.82
N PHE A 151 -14.04 -7.42 11.64
CA PHE A 151 -14.33 -8.64 10.89
C PHE A 151 -13.72 -9.88 11.56
N GLN A 152 -13.99 -10.05 12.86
CA GLN A 152 -13.96 -11.37 13.47
C GLN A 152 -15.37 -11.98 13.32
N PHE A 153 -15.62 -12.79 12.27
CA PHE A 153 -16.76 -13.71 12.33
C PHE A 153 -16.54 -14.98 11.49
N SER A 154 -16.41 -16.07 12.24
CA SER A 154 -16.81 -17.47 12.05
C SER A 154 -16.97 -18.02 10.62
N LEU A 155 -16.05 -18.94 10.30
CA LEU A 155 -16.15 -19.93 9.23
C LEU A 155 -17.21 -20.99 9.56
N ASP A 156 -18.49 -20.61 9.60
CA ASP A 156 -19.58 -21.60 9.71
C ASP A 156 -20.74 -21.19 8.79
N ALA A 157 -20.50 -21.24 7.48
CA ALA A 157 -21.59 -21.29 6.51
C ALA A 157 -21.15 -22.14 5.31
N ASN A 158 -21.50 -23.41 5.38
CA ASN A 158 -21.36 -24.36 4.28
C ASN A 158 -22.29 -23.94 3.15
N TYR A 159 -21.74 -23.43 2.05
CA TYR A 159 -22.43 -23.37 0.76
C TYR A 159 -21.67 -24.23 -0.23
N THR A 160 -22.31 -25.34 -0.60
CA THR A 160 -21.91 -26.22 -1.68
C THR A 160 -22.02 -25.47 -3.01
N THR A 161 -20.92 -25.32 -3.73
CA THR A 161 -20.95 -24.95 -5.15
C THR A 161 -20.04 -25.88 -5.96
N GLN A 162 -20.70 -26.52 -6.92
CA GLN A 162 -20.17 -27.48 -7.89
C GLN A 162 -19.15 -26.80 -8.81
N SER A 163 -17.96 -27.39 -8.90
CA SER A 163 -16.97 -27.02 -9.90
C SER A 163 -17.42 -27.49 -11.29
N THR A 164 -17.70 -26.56 -12.20
CA THR A 164 -17.62 -26.81 -13.63
C THR A 164 -16.45 -26.04 -14.21
N SER A 165 -15.38 -26.78 -14.47
CA SER A 165 -14.20 -26.37 -15.23
C SER A 165 -14.60 -26.04 -16.66
N THR A 166 -14.39 -24.80 -17.09
CA THR A 166 -14.15 -24.47 -18.50
C THR A 166 -13.20 -23.28 -18.57
N ASN A 167 -12.00 -23.53 -19.09
CA ASN A 167 -11.05 -22.52 -19.54
C ASN A 167 -11.65 -21.71 -20.70
N PRO A 168 -11.49 -20.37 -20.70
CA PRO A 168 -11.26 -19.66 -21.93
C PRO A 168 -9.88 -19.00 -21.88
N ILE A 169 -9.05 -19.38 -22.85
CA ILE A 169 -7.95 -18.56 -23.35
C ILE A 169 -8.60 -17.24 -23.76
N SER A 170 -8.20 -16.12 -23.15
CA SER A 170 -8.68 -14.80 -23.54
C SER A 170 -7.56 -13.78 -23.35
N GLU A 171 -7.33 -13.05 -24.43
CA GLU A 171 -6.32 -12.01 -24.64
C GLU A 171 -6.17 -11.06 -23.44
N CYS A 172 -4.90 -10.78 -23.14
CA CYS A 172 -4.45 -9.77 -22.21
C CYS A 172 -5.02 -8.41 -22.63
N LEU A 173 -5.85 -7.79 -21.80
CA LEU A 173 -6.00 -6.34 -21.84
C LEU A 173 -4.77 -5.77 -21.13
N ASP A 174 -3.75 -5.48 -21.92
CA ASP A 174 -2.64 -4.66 -21.48
C ASP A 174 -3.21 -3.35 -20.93
N VAL A 175 -2.87 -3.03 -19.69
CA VAL A 175 -2.90 -1.63 -19.25
C VAL A 175 -1.87 -0.93 -20.11
N GLN A 176 -2.30 -0.40 -21.25
CA GLN A 176 -1.48 0.49 -22.05
C GLN A 176 -1.32 1.79 -21.26
N LEU A 177 -0.29 1.83 -20.41
CA LEU A 177 0.40 3.09 -20.15
C LEU A 177 0.89 3.56 -21.52
N SER A 178 0.24 4.58 -22.06
CA SER A 178 0.67 5.11 -23.35
C SER A 178 2.08 5.68 -23.20
N GLU A 179 2.95 5.50 -24.20
CA GLU A 179 4.29 6.12 -24.21
C GLU A 179 4.21 7.65 -23.99
N LEU A 180 3.05 8.27 -24.27
CA LEU A 180 2.77 9.67 -23.98
C LEU A 180 2.71 9.98 -22.47
N GLU A 181 2.14 9.09 -21.66
CA GLU A 181 2.09 9.26 -20.20
C GLU A 181 3.47 9.08 -19.56
N LEU A 182 4.31 8.19 -20.10
CA LEU A 182 5.70 8.03 -19.65
C LEU A 182 6.60 9.19 -20.09
N ASN A 183 6.39 9.72 -21.30
CA ASN A 183 7.17 10.84 -21.83
C ASN A 183 6.84 12.17 -21.15
N GLU A 184 5.59 12.41 -20.72
CA GLU A 184 5.26 13.58 -19.89
C GLU A 184 5.89 13.50 -18.50
N ILE A 185 5.98 12.32 -17.89
CA ILE A 185 6.65 12.13 -16.58
C ILE A 185 8.15 12.41 -16.68
N CYS A 186 8.80 12.04 -17.78
CA CYS A 186 10.23 12.30 -18.00
C CYS A 186 10.53 13.76 -18.37
N GLN A 187 9.62 14.46 -19.07
CA GLN A 187 9.87 15.85 -19.51
C GLN A 187 9.86 16.88 -18.38
N ASP A 188 9.11 16.65 -17.30
CA ASP A 188 9.12 17.52 -16.11
C ASP A 188 10.42 17.38 -15.29
N SER A 189 11.30 16.42 -15.60
CA SER A 189 12.61 16.27 -14.96
C SER A 189 13.72 17.12 -15.62
N GLU A 190 13.51 17.63 -16.84
CA GLU A 190 14.53 18.38 -17.59
C GLU A 190 14.40 19.91 -17.49
N HIS A 191 13.43 20.44 -16.72
CA HIS A 191 13.20 21.90 -16.61
C HIS A 191 13.52 22.53 -15.24
N SER A 192 14.19 21.80 -14.34
CA SER A 192 14.73 22.38 -13.10
C SER A 192 16.25 22.59 -13.11
N ASN A 193 16.91 22.46 -14.26
CA ASN A 193 18.34 22.78 -14.43
C ASN A 193 18.53 23.84 -15.52
N LYS A 194 18.13 25.09 -15.23
CA LYS A 194 18.77 26.27 -15.86
C LYS A 194 18.55 27.55 -15.05
#